data_AF-A0A2S2NWE4-F1
#
_entry.id   AF-A0A2S2NWE4-F1
#
_cell.length_a   1.000
_cell.length_b   1.000
_cell.length_c   1.000
_cell.angle_alpha   90.00
_cell.angle_beta   90.00
_cell.angle_gamma   90.00
#
_symmetry.space_group_name_H-M   'P 1'
#
loop_
_entity.id
_entity.type
_entity.pdbx_description
1 polymer ?
#
loop_
_entity_poly.entity_id
_entity_poly.type
_entity_poly.pdbx_seq_one_letter_code
_entity_poly.pdbx_strand_id
1 'polypeptide(L)'
;MVRQEGQPTLFLTFSPRESIWTDLLKILYKLRYSKTLSDDTVLTYAQKSDLIRQDPVVCATYFDHRFRELFKLIKSKNVIFKEHSVKHFFYRVEYQHRGSPHAIVVRQCTCFDPAKSETFGACVTLINKYITCMVDDGSPAHEYLHKNTQSHTHTCYRTDKDKQMKKCRFNISYPPMNETRILTPLTEDISNPITRKIRTLQYEKLLQYLRDFKDSDSSSDPSLEDILQKLSIKDVNEYKSIIRTVIRRPTVFLKRTIKQRMISGFNEELFPLWQSNMDIQFILDVYSCVRYVIEYIGKSQRGISKLIRDIVENLKSSTDLSVKEQLKKIASTFSGSQEISAQEAVYTCTGMKQCNTSTGYIFINTSHPDKRTRMLKPMAVRGEMDPKSDDIFFDGLIEYYSCRPYSLKDVTLAEFGSNYEVRGKKKNRLTTVLILTLIMNLIPLIRLTAL
;
A
#
# COMPACT_ATOMS: atom_id res chain seq x y z
N MET A 1 6.33 12.09 -4.73
CA MET A 1 6.85 11.49 -3.48
C MET A 1 8.23 10.85 -3.63
N VAL A 2 8.41 9.67 -4.24
CA VAL A 2 9.75 9.01 -4.29
C VAL A 2 10.85 9.89 -4.89
N ARG A 3 10.60 10.53 -6.03
CA ARG A 3 11.58 11.42 -6.68
C ARG A 3 11.90 12.68 -5.87
N GLN A 4 10.93 13.19 -5.10
CA GLN A 4 11.04 14.48 -4.41
C GLN A 4 11.56 14.31 -2.99
N GLU A 5 10.94 13.39 -2.26
CA GLU A 5 11.30 13.09 -0.89
C GLU A 5 12.47 12.12 -0.89
N GLY A 6 12.44 11.07 -1.71
CA GLY A 6 13.40 9.96 -1.73
C GLY A 6 12.76 8.61 -1.31
N GLN A 7 13.60 7.65 -0.95
CA GLN A 7 13.17 6.29 -0.58
C GLN A 7 12.24 6.27 0.65
N PRO A 8 11.08 5.60 0.57
CA PRO A 8 10.28 5.29 1.76
C PRO A 8 10.99 4.27 2.65
N THR A 9 10.69 4.27 3.95
CA THR A 9 11.42 3.47 4.95
C THR A 9 10.66 2.19 5.31
N LEU A 10 9.36 2.32 5.58
CA LEU A 10 8.49 1.23 6.04
C LEU A 10 7.29 1.06 5.12
N PHE A 11 6.94 -0.18 4.86
CA PHE A 11 5.72 -0.59 4.20
C PHE A 11 4.84 -1.32 5.21
N LEU A 12 3.60 -0.87 5.41
CA LEU A 12 2.66 -1.46 6.34
C LEU A 12 1.39 -1.90 5.62
N THR A 13 0.86 -3.05 6.02
CA THR A 13 -0.44 -3.57 5.59
C THR A 13 -1.27 -3.86 6.83
N PHE A 14 -2.57 -3.56 6.74
CA PHE A 14 -3.53 -3.77 7.82
C PHE A 14 -4.75 -4.45 7.23
N SER A 15 -4.87 -5.76 7.39
CA SER A 15 -6.04 -6.49 6.91
C SER A 15 -7.19 -6.34 7.90
N PRO A 16 -8.44 -6.07 7.47
CA PRO A 16 -9.59 -6.20 8.35
C PRO A 16 -9.84 -7.66 8.72
N ARG A 17 -10.54 -7.88 9.83
CA ARG A 17 -11.04 -9.20 10.23
C ARG A 17 -12.32 -9.07 11.03
N GLU A 18 -13.37 -8.68 10.32
CA GLU A 18 -14.68 -8.30 10.86
C GLU A 18 -15.32 -9.41 11.70
N SER A 19 -15.10 -10.67 11.32
CA SER A 19 -15.61 -11.85 12.04
C SER A 19 -14.95 -12.09 13.41
N ILE A 20 -13.91 -11.33 13.74
CA ILE A 20 -13.18 -11.41 15.01
C ILE A 20 -13.37 -10.15 15.86
N TRP A 21 -13.63 -8.99 15.27
CA TRP A 21 -13.87 -7.76 16.03
C TRP A 21 -15.22 -7.83 16.76
N THR A 22 -15.17 -8.20 18.03
CA THR A 22 -16.34 -8.38 18.91
C THR A 22 -17.17 -7.11 19.00
N ASP A 23 -16.55 -5.94 19.08
CA ASP A 23 -17.25 -4.66 19.10
C ASP A 23 -18.06 -4.41 17.83
N LEU A 24 -17.50 -4.73 16.66
CA LEU A 24 -18.23 -4.66 15.39
C LEU A 24 -19.42 -5.64 15.38
N LEU A 25 -19.20 -6.88 15.80
CA LEU A 25 -20.26 -7.89 15.86
C LEU A 25 -21.39 -7.48 16.81
N LYS A 26 -21.07 -6.87 17.97
CA LYS A 26 -22.05 -6.32 18.91
C LYS A 26 -22.87 -5.20 18.28
N ILE A 27 -22.22 -4.28 17.56
CA ILE A 27 -22.91 -3.19 16.83
C ILE A 27 -23.86 -3.77 15.79
N LEU A 28 -23.38 -4.68 14.94
CA LEU A 28 -24.18 -5.32 13.90
C LEU A 28 -25.36 -6.11 14.49
N TYR A 29 -25.12 -6.85 15.57
CA TYR A 29 -26.16 -7.63 16.24
C TYR A 29 -27.24 -6.74 16.84
N LYS A 30 -26.83 -5.63 17.47
CA LYS A 30 -27.76 -4.63 18.02
C LYS A 30 -28.60 -3.97 16.94
N LEU A 31 -28.01 -3.61 15.80
CA LEU A 31 -28.74 -2.99 14.70
C LEU A 31 -29.71 -3.98 14.04
N ARG A 32 -29.32 -5.25 13.90
CA ARG A 32 -30.15 -6.27 13.24
C ARG A 32 -31.31 -6.76 14.11
N TYR A 33 -31.07 -6.98 15.40
CA TYR A 33 -32.03 -7.65 16.29
C TYR A 33 -32.61 -6.75 17.38
N SER A 34 -32.17 -5.48 17.46
CA SER A 34 -32.52 -4.55 18.54
C SER A 34 -32.20 -5.12 19.93
N LYS A 35 -31.15 -5.95 20.04
CA LYS A 35 -30.72 -6.64 21.26
C LYS A 35 -29.22 -6.48 21.49
N THR A 36 -28.79 -6.39 22.74
CA THR A 36 -27.36 -6.42 23.07
C THR A 36 -26.84 -7.85 23.01
N LEU A 37 -25.70 -8.05 22.36
CA LEU A 37 -24.98 -9.33 22.38
C LEU A 37 -24.18 -9.41 23.68
N SER A 38 -24.46 -10.43 24.51
CA SER A 38 -23.70 -10.69 25.74
C SER A 38 -22.26 -11.12 25.41
N ASP A 39 -21.31 -10.79 26.27
CA ASP A 39 -19.89 -11.15 26.11
C ASP A 39 -19.65 -12.66 26.08
N ASP A 40 -20.51 -13.44 26.76
CA ASP A 40 -20.42 -14.91 26.79
C ASP A 40 -21.00 -15.57 25.54
N THR A 41 -21.68 -14.82 24.66
CA THR A 41 -22.36 -15.40 23.51
C THR A 41 -21.39 -15.62 22.35
N VAL A 42 -21.08 -16.89 22.07
CA VAL A 42 -20.24 -17.27 20.93
C VAL A 42 -21.09 -17.45 19.67
N LEU A 43 -21.00 -16.48 18.75
CA LEU A 43 -21.64 -16.58 17.43
C LEU A 43 -20.90 -17.58 16.52
N THR A 44 -21.66 -18.40 15.80
CA THR A 44 -21.13 -19.26 14.73
C THR A 44 -20.58 -18.44 13.58
N TYR A 45 -19.69 -19.03 12.77
CA TYR A 45 -19.17 -18.37 11.57
C TYR A 45 -20.28 -17.92 10.60
N ALA A 46 -21.34 -18.72 10.46
CA ALA A 46 -22.48 -18.41 9.60
C ALA A 46 -23.25 -17.18 10.10
N GLN A 47 -23.53 -17.10 11.41
CA GLN A 47 -24.19 -15.93 12.01
C GLN A 47 -23.35 -14.66 11.87
N LYS A 48 -22.04 -14.75 12.14
CA LYS A 48 -21.10 -13.64 11.93
C LYS A 48 -21.10 -13.16 10.48
N SER A 49 -21.03 -14.10 9.53
CA SER A 49 -21.03 -13.80 8.10
C SER A 49 -22.34 -13.17 7.64
N ASP A 50 -23.48 -13.59 8.20
CA ASP A 50 -24.77 -12.97 7.92
C ASP A 50 -24.82 -11.52 8.43
N LEU A 51 -24.43 -11.27 9.68
CA LEU A 51 -24.35 -9.92 10.24
C LEU A 51 -23.53 -8.97 9.36
N ILE A 52 -22.32 -9.42 8.94
CA ILE A 52 -21.41 -8.60 8.12
C ILE A 52 -22.00 -8.31 6.73
N ARG A 53 -22.61 -9.32 6.09
CA ARG A 53 -23.17 -9.17 4.73
C ARG A 53 -24.34 -8.20 4.69
N GLN A 54 -25.12 -8.17 5.76
CA GLN A 54 -26.40 -7.45 5.82
C GLN A 54 -26.21 -5.95 6.05
N ASP A 55 -25.08 -5.53 6.63
CA ASP A 55 -24.79 -4.11 6.86
C ASP A 55 -23.35 -3.75 6.44
N PRO A 56 -23.11 -3.61 5.12
CA PRO A 56 -21.81 -3.17 4.60
C PRO A 56 -21.47 -1.72 4.96
N VAL A 57 -22.47 -0.89 5.31
CA VAL A 57 -22.25 0.50 5.70
C VAL A 57 -21.54 0.57 7.03
N VAL A 58 -22.05 -0.16 8.03
CA VAL A 58 -21.43 -0.24 9.36
C VAL A 58 -20.05 -0.87 9.27
N CYS A 59 -19.88 -1.94 8.48
CA CYS A 59 -18.57 -2.57 8.31
C CYS A 59 -17.52 -1.61 7.72
N ALA A 60 -17.87 -0.91 6.64
CA ALA A 60 -16.96 0.04 5.98
C ALA A 60 -16.62 1.24 6.88
N THR A 61 -17.61 1.82 7.54
CA THR A 61 -17.43 2.96 8.45
C THR A 61 -16.66 2.60 9.71
N TYR A 62 -16.90 1.41 10.28
CA TYR A 62 -16.14 0.90 11.42
C TYR A 62 -14.67 0.69 11.07
N PHE A 63 -14.38 0.04 9.94
CA PHE A 63 -13.01 -0.13 9.47
C PHE A 63 -12.32 1.22 9.31
N ASP A 64 -12.95 2.16 8.61
CA ASP A 64 -12.36 3.47 8.33
C ASP A 64 -12.10 4.27 9.59
N HIS A 65 -13.05 4.26 10.53
CA HIS A 65 -12.85 4.88 11.84
C HIS A 65 -11.66 4.26 12.56
N ARG A 66 -11.63 2.93 12.69
CA ARG A 66 -10.52 2.21 13.35
C ARG A 66 -9.18 2.51 12.70
N PHE A 67 -9.12 2.48 11.37
CA PHE A 67 -7.92 2.80 10.61
C PHE A 67 -7.48 4.26 10.80
N ARG A 68 -8.41 5.22 10.75
CA ARG A 68 -8.10 6.65 10.96
C ARG A 68 -7.56 6.91 12.35
N GLU A 69 -8.14 6.30 13.39
CA GLU A 69 -7.63 6.44 14.76
C GLU A 69 -6.24 5.82 14.92
N LEU A 70 -6.03 4.61 14.38
CA LEU A 70 -4.69 3.99 14.36
C LEU A 70 -3.68 4.87 13.60
N PHE A 71 -4.11 5.46 12.49
CA PHE A 71 -3.25 6.31 11.66
C PHE A 71 -2.91 7.65 12.33
N LYS A 72 -3.77 8.17 13.22
CA LYS A 72 -3.42 9.31 14.08
C LYS A 72 -2.26 8.95 15.01
N LEU A 73 -2.27 7.74 15.59
CA LEU A 73 -1.18 7.26 16.45
C LEU A 73 0.13 7.09 15.66
N ILE A 74 0.05 6.53 14.44
CA ILE A 74 1.21 6.40 13.54
C ILE A 74 1.83 7.77 13.22
N LYS A 75 1.02 8.80 13.00
CA LYS A 75 1.50 10.16 12.71
C LYS A 75 1.93 10.95 13.94
N SER A 76 1.54 10.51 15.13
CA SER A 76 1.83 11.25 16.36
C SER A 76 3.32 11.22 16.67
N LYS A 77 3.88 12.39 17.00
CA LYS A 77 5.33 12.54 17.25
C LYS A 77 5.81 11.83 18.51
N ASN A 78 4.92 11.46 19.44
CA ASN A 78 5.28 10.99 20.78
C ASN A 78 4.70 9.60 21.12
N VAL A 79 4.27 8.82 20.12
CA VAL A 79 3.63 7.52 20.35
C VAL A 79 4.47 6.41 19.70
N ILE A 80 3.98 5.77 18.63
CA ILE A 80 4.56 4.54 18.07
C ILE A 80 5.94 4.80 17.44
N PHE A 81 6.06 5.89 16.68
CA PHE A 81 7.29 6.22 15.95
C PHE A 81 8.02 7.41 16.56
N LYS A 82 8.04 7.52 17.89
CA LYS A 82 8.55 8.70 18.62
C LYS A 82 9.96 9.16 18.21
N GLU A 83 10.89 8.21 18.10
CA GLU A 83 12.30 8.46 17.73
C GLU A 83 12.47 8.71 16.23
N HIS A 84 11.50 8.27 15.41
CA HIS A 84 11.55 8.28 13.96
C HIS A 84 10.22 8.77 13.37
N SER A 85 9.84 10.00 13.73
CA SER A 85 8.51 10.54 13.40
C SER A 85 8.21 10.46 11.90
N VAL A 86 6.96 10.16 11.55
CA VAL A 86 6.51 10.06 10.16
C VAL A 86 6.56 11.43 9.49
N LYS A 87 7.44 11.60 8.51
CA LYS A 87 7.57 12.83 7.71
C LYS A 87 6.62 12.83 6.52
N HIS A 88 6.66 11.75 5.75
CA HIS A 88 5.80 11.59 4.56
C HIS A 88 5.08 10.26 4.59
N PHE A 89 3.87 10.25 4.07
CA PHE A 89 3.07 9.05 3.95
C PHE A 89 2.26 9.03 2.67
N PHE A 90 1.91 7.81 2.27
CA PHE A 90 0.88 7.53 1.29
C PHE A 90 0.12 6.31 1.80
N TYR A 91 -1.21 6.36 1.80
CA TYR A 91 -2.00 5.16 2.00
C TYR A 91 -3.10 5.06 0.97
N ARG A 92 -3.51 3.82 0.73
CA ARG A 92 -4.68 3.49 -0.08
C ARG A 92 -5.47 2.37 0.59
N VAL A 93 -6.78 2.54 0.59
CA VAL A 93 -7.79 1.57 0.97
C VAL A 93 -8.21 0.92 -0.34
N GLU A 94 -7.79 -0.32 -0.56
CA GLU A 94 -8.04 -1.07 -1.79
C GLU A 94 -8.76 -2.38 -1.46
N TYR A 95 -9.93 -2.58 -2.05
CA TYR A 95 -10.73 -3.77 -1.82
C TYR A 95 -10.22 -4.91 -2.72
N GLN A 96 -9.71 -5.98 -2.12
CA GLN A 96 -9.49 -7.22 -2.87
C GLN A 96 -10.86 -7.81 -3.28
N HIS A 97 -10.93 -8.83 -4.15
CA HIS A 97 -12.14 -9.66 -4.36
C HIS A 97 -12.77 -10.24 -3.06
N ARG A 98 -12.15 -10.03 -1.89
CA ARG A 98 -12.63 -10.36 -0.53
C ARG A 98 -12.91 -9.13 0.35
N GLY A 99 -12.98 -7.93 -0.21
CA GLY A 99 -13.43 -6.72 0.49
C GLY A 99 -12.45 -6.09 1.50
N SER A 100 -11.15 -6.40 1.43
CA SER A 100 -10.21 -6.05 2.50
C SER A 100 -9.16 -4.98 2.10
N PRO A 101 -9.15 -3.78 2.72
CA PRO A 101 -8.26 -2.66 2.42
C PRO A 101 -6.82 -2.81 2.89
N HIS A 102 -5.83 -2.45 2.05
CA HIS A 102 -4.42 -2.42 2.48
C HIS A 102 -3.56 -1.41 1.71
N ALA A 103 -2.52 -0.95 2.42
CA ALA A 103 -1.25 -0.33 2.01
C ALA A 103 -1.07 1.06 2.62
N ILE A 104 -0.13 1.15 3.57
CA ILE A 104 0.47 2.40 4.06
C ILE A 104 1.95 2.35 3.74
N VAL A 105 2.45 3.35 3.02
CA VAL A 105 3.87 3.60 2.82
C VAL A 105 4.27 4.76 3.71
N VAL A 106 5.25 4.55 4.58
CA VAL A 106 5.69 5.53 5.57
C VAL A 106 7.17 5.83 5.37
N ARG A 107 7.52 7.12 5.38
CA ARG A 107 8.90 7.60 5.33
C ARG A 107 9.25 8.29 6.64
N GLN A 108 10.32 7.82 7.30
CA GLN A 108 10.70 8.27 8.63
C GLN A 108 12.01 9.06 8.63
N CYS A 109 13.17 8.46 8.34
CA CYS A 109 14.43 9.22 8.11
C CYS A 109 15.57 8.39 7.50
N THR A 110 15.67 7.09 7.79
CA THR A 110 16.83 6.28 7.37
C THR A 110 16.60 5.66 6.00
N CYS A 111 17.51 5.92 5.06
CA CYS A 111 17.55 5.25 3.75
C CYS A 111 18.63 4.16 3.76
N PHE A 112 18.30 3.01 3.18
CA PHE A 112 19.26 1.96 2.91
C PHE A 112 20.01 2.27 1.63
N ASP A 113 21.33 2.19 1.66
CA ASP A 113 22.17 2.32 0.48
C ASP A 113 23.07 1.07 0.36
N PRO A 114 22.84 0.20 -0.63
CA PRO A 114 23.62 -1.02 -0.77
C PRO A 114 25.10 -0.76 -1.10
N ALA A 115 25.45 0.43 -1.60
CA ALA A 115 26.84 0.83 -1.86
C ALA A 115 27.58 1.27 -0.58
N LYS A 116 26.85 1.54 0.50
CA LYS A 116 27.36 2.07 1.77
C LYS A 116 27.09 1.09 2.90
N SER A 117 28.08 0.26 3.19
CA SER A 117 28.00 -0.80 4.20
C SER A 117 27.62 -0.26 5.60
N GLU A 118 28.00 0.97 5.91
CA GLU A 118 27.66 1.68 7.14
C GLU A 118 26.15 1.88 7.34
N THR A 119 25.36 1.89 6.26
CA THR A 119 23.90 2.03 6.35
C THR A 119 23.22 0.77 6.88
N PHE A 120 23.85 -0.40 6.72
CA PHE A 120 23.26 -1.68 7.12
C PHE A 120 23.01 -1.75 8.62
N GLY A 121 23.99 -1.32 9.43
CA GLY A 121 23.88 -1.31 10.89
C GLY A 121 22.73 -0.41 11.36
N ALA A 122 22.68 0.82 10.85
CA ALA A 122 21.61 1.76 11.18
C ALA A 122 20.22 1.24 10.75
N CYS A 123 20.12 0.61 9.57
CA CYS A 123 18.88 -0.02 9.13
C CYS A 123 18.47 -1.19 10.03
N VAL A 124 19.40 -2.07 10.42
CA VAL A 124 19.11 -3.20 11.32
C VAL A 124 18.64 -2.71 12.70
N THR A 125 19.26 -1.66 13.25
CA THR A 125 18.79 -1.02 14.49
C THR A 125 17.35 -0.53 14.37
N LEU A 126 17.00 0.13 13.26
CA LEU A 126 15.64 0.58 13.01
C LEU A 126 14.66 -0.60 12.84
N ILE A 127 15.07 -1.64 12.13
CA ILE A 127 14.25 -2.85 11.93
C ILE A 127 13.96 -3.49 13.29
N ASN A 128 14.96 -3.74 14.11
CA ASN A 128 14.79 -4.34 15.44
C ASN A 128 13.91 -3.48 16.36
N LYS A 129 13.88 -2.15 16.16
CA LYS A 129 13.02 -1.25 16.94
C LYS A 129 11.54 -1.38 16.59
N TYR A 130 11.20 -1.59 15.32
CA TYR A 130 9.81 -1.48 14.85
C TYR A 130 9.22 -2.74 14.24
N ILE A 131 10.04 -3.74 13.94
CA ILE A 131 9.65 -4.96 13.24
C ILE A 131 10.16 -6.15 14.04
N THR A 132 9.23 -6.97 14.49
CA THR A 132 9.52 -8.26 15.11
C THR A 132 8.63 -9.35 14.53
N CYS A 133 9.06 -10.60 14.68
CA CYS A 133 8.21 -11.77 14.51
C CYS A 133 8.20 -12.66 15.77
N MET A 134 8.78 -12.16 16.86
CA MET A 134 8.87 -12.81 18.16
C MET A 134 8.45 -11.81 19.24
N VAL A 135 7.64 -12.25 20.19
CA VAL A 135 7.26 -11.46 21.37
C VAL A 135 7.20 -12.39 22.57
N ASP A 136 7.49 -11.84 23.74
CA ASP A 136 7.39 -12.57 25.00
C ASP A 136 5.93 -12.90 25.31
N ASP A 137 5.69 -13.99 26.05
CA ASP A 137 4.34 -14.45 26.41
C ASP A 137 3.53 -13.41 27.20
N GLY A 138 4.20 -12.50 27.92
CA GLY A 138 3.58 -11.39 28.64
C GLY A 138 3.20 -10.19 27.76
N SER A 139 3.64 -10.14 26.51
CA SER A 139 3.31 -9.03 25.60
C SER A 139 1.85 -9.10 25.14
N PRO A 140 1.09 -7.99 25.14
CA PRO A 140 -0.26 -7.97 24.57
C PRO A 140 -0.32 -8.40 23.09
N ALA A 141 0.80 -8.29 22.37
CA ALA A 141 0.91 -8.77 20.99
C ALA A 141 0.86 -10.31 20.89
N HIS A 142 1.22 -11.04 21.96
CA HIS A 142 1.26 -12.50 21.99
C HIS A 142 -0.12 -13.10 21.69
N GLU A 143 -1.19 -12.54 22.28
CA GLU A 143 -2.59 -12.96 22.06
C GLU A 143 -2.94 -13.01 20.56
N TYR A 144 -2.34 -12.13 19.77
CA TYR A 144 -2.66 -11.96 18.36
C TYR A 144 -1.70 -12.65 17.40
N LEU A 145 -0.61 -13.28 17.86
CA LEU A 145 0.39 -13.94 17.00
C LEU A 145 -0.21 -14.92 15.98
N HIS A 146 -1.22 -15.68 16.38
CA HIS A 146 -1.94 -16.61 15.50
C HIS A 146 -2.57 -15.91 14.28
N LYS A 147 -2.83 -14.60 14.34
CA LYS A 147 -3.37 -13.77 13.23
C LYS A 147 -2.30 -13.40 12.19
N ASN A 148 -1.02 -13.44 12.56
CA ASN A 148 0.13 -13.21 11.68
C ASN A 148 0.90 -14.48 11.34
N THR A 149 0.43 -15.62 11.83
CA THR A 149 0.94 -16.94 11.47
C THR A 149 0.30 -17.38 10.16
N GLN A 150 1.13 -17.62 9.15
CA GLN A 150 0.66 -18.01 7.83
C GLN A 150 0.25 -19.48 7.80
N SER A 151 -1.02 -19.74 7.49
CA SER A 151 -1.45 -21.04 6.97
C SER A 151 -1.32 -21.03 5.45
N HIS A 152 -0.53 -21.95 4.88
CA HIS A 152 -0.45 -22.07 3.43
C HIS A 152 -1.81 -22.51 2.86
N THR A 153 -2.34 -21.72 1.91
CA THR A 153 -3.55 -22.05 1.14
C THR A 153 -3.19 -22.31 -0.31
N HIS A 154 -4.11 -22.87 -1.10
CA HIS A 154 -3.90 -23.08 -2.55
C HIS A 154 -3.44 -21.81 -3.28
N THR A 155 -3.91 -20.63 -2.85
CA THR A 155 -3.56 -19.32 -3.44
C THR A 155 -2.16 -18.81 -3.08
N CYS A 156 -1.52 -19.45 -2.08
CA CYS A 156 -0.16 -19.11 -1.68
C CYS A 156 0.87 -19.64 -2.69
N TYR A 157 0.52 -20.68 -3.45
CA TYR A 157 1.44 -21.30 -4.39
C TYR A 157 1.34 -20.64 -5.76
N ARG A 158 2.50 -20.41 -6.38
CA ARG A 158 2.61 -20.15 -7.81
C ARG A 158 3.28 -21.34 -8.47
N THR A 159 2.80 -21.71 -9.66
CA THR A 159 3.50 -22.67 -10.52
C THR A 159 4.72 -21.98 -11.10
N ASP A 160 5.90 -22.45 -10.72
CA ASP A 160 7.13 -22.06 -11.38
C ASP A 160 7.18 -22.79 -12.73
N LYS A 161 7.05 -22.03 -13.84
CA LYS A 161 7.00 -22.60 -15.20
C LYS A 161 8.30 -23.31 -15.57
N ASP A 162 9.43 -22.92 -14.97
CA ASP A 162 10.75 -23.44 -15.32
C ASP A 162 11.10 -24.71 -14.52
N LYS A 163 10.46 -24.91 -13.36
CA LYS A 163 10.86 -25.96 -12.40
C LYS A 163 9.77 -26.99 -12.10
N GLN A 164 8.56 -26.86 -12.64
CA GLN A 164 7.43 -27.76 -12.36
C GLN A 164 7.16 -27.94 -10.84
N MET A 165 7.54 -26.95 -10.02
CA MET A 165 7.41 -26.99 -8.56
C MET A 165 6.47 -25.89 -8.06
N LYS A 166 5.65 -26.22 -7.07
CA LYS A 166 4.80 -25.25 -6.36
C LYS A 166 5.66 -24.49 -5.34
N LYS A 167 5.97 -23.22 -5.63
CA LYS A 167 6.69 -22.33 -4.71
C LYS A 167 5.71 -21.39 -4.00
N CYS A 168 5.90 -21.18 -2.70
CA CYS A 168 5.15 -20.15 -1.97
C CYS A 168 5.51 -18.77 -2.53
N ARG A 169 4.49 -18.01 -2.97
CA ARG A 169 4.63 -16.66 -3.56
C ARG A 169 5.26 -15.64 -2.60
N PHE A 170 5.20 -15.93 -1.30
CA PHE A 170 5.72 -15.09 -0.22
C PHE A 170 7.05 -15.60 0.35
N ASN A 171 7.58 -16.72 -0.18
CA ASN A 171 8.77 -17.40 0.33
C ASN A 171 8.67 -17.86 1.79
N ILE A 172 7.48 -18.26 2.24
CA ILE A 172 7.25 -18.88 3.54
C ILE A 172 7.43 -20.41 3.36
N SER A 173 8.07 -21.14 4.26
CA SER A 173 8.62 -20.77 5.58
C SER A 173 9.90 -19.92 5.53
N TYR A 174 10.05 -19.01 6.50
CA TYR A 174 11.22 -18.15 6.64
C TYR A 174 12.38 -18.89 7.32
N PRO A 175 13.62 -18.80 6.80
CA PRO A 175 14.79 -19.40 7.43
C PRO A 175 15.09 -18.82 8.83
N PRO A 176 15.42 -19.66 9.84
CA PRO A 176 15.85 -19.22 11.16
C PRO A 176 17.11 -18.33 11.13
N MET A 177 17.17 -17.36 12.03
CA MET A 177 18.30 -16.44 12.17
C MET A 177 18.52 -16.07 13.64
N ASN A 178 19.77 -16.13 14.09
CA ASN A 178 20.17 -15.75 15.45
C ASN A 178 20.06 -14.24 15.72
N GLU A 179 20.18 -13.42 14.68
CA GLU A 179 19.98 -11.98 14.73
C GLU A 179 19.42 -11.45 13.41
N THR A 180 18.77 -10.29 13.46
CA THR A 180 18.25 -9.62 12.27
C THR A 180 19.40 -9.13 11.40
N ARG A 181 19.36 -9.45 10.10
CA ARG A 181 20.38 -9.03 9.13
C ARG A 181 19.78 -8.69 7.78
N ILE A 182 20.48 -7.84 7.03
CA ILE A 182 20.22 -7.60 5.61
C ILE A 182 21.24 -8.43 4.82
N LEU A 183 20.76 -9.35 3.98
CA LEU A 183 21.61 -10.17 3.12
C LEU A 183 21.51 -9.66 1.67
N THR A 184 22.66 -9.51 1.02
CA THR A 184 22.75 -9.19 -0.41
C THR A 184 22.99 -10.46 -1.24
N PRO A 185 22.46 -10.55 -2.47
CA PRO A 185 22.75 -11.65 -3.37
C PRO A 185 24.25 -11.90 -3.52
N LEU A 186 24.65 -13.15 -3.73
CA LEU A 186 25.97 -13.41 -4.31
C LEU A 186 25.92 -12.96 -5.77
N THR A 187 26.87 -12.13 -6.20
CA THR A 187 26.98 -11.75 -7.62
C THR A 187 27.31 -13.01 -8.44
N GLU A 188 26.76 -13.09 -9.65
CA GLU A 188 26.83 -14.30 -10.48
C GLU A 188 28.29 -14.66 -10.81
N ASP A 189 29.16 -13.66 -10.93
CA ASP A 189 30.59 -13.80 -11.21
C ASP A 189 31.40 -14.45 -10.06
N ILE A 190 30.90 -14.43 -8.82
CA ILE A 190 31.65 -14.91 -7.65
C ILE A 190 31.45 -16.43 -7.42
N SER A 191 30.40 -17.03 -7.99
CA SER A 191 30.11 -18.46 -7.75
C SER A 191 30.20 -19.28 -9.04
N ASN A 192 31.13 -20.25 -9.07
CA ASN A 192 31.13 -21.31 -10.08
C ASN A 192 29.71 -21.93 -10.19
N PRO A 193 29.18 -22.15 -11.41
CA PRO A 193 27.88 -22.79 -11.64
C PRO A 193 27.62 -24.06 -10.81
N ILE A 194 28.65 -24.88 -10.59
CA ILE A 194 28.56 -26.10 -9.78
C ILE A 194 28.23 -25.76 -8.32
N THR A 195 28.98 -24.83 -7.73
CA THR A 195 28.75 -24.37 -6.35
C THR A 195 27.36 -23.76 -6.19
N ARG A 196 26.91 -22.98 -7.18
CA ARG A 196 25.56 -22.40 -7.19
C ARG A 196 24.48 -23.48 -7.19
N LYS A 197 24.64 -24.55 -7.98
CA LYS A 197 23.72 -25.69 -8.02
C LYS A 197 23.69 -26.43 -6.68
N ILE A 198 24.85 -26.71 -6.08
CA ILE A 198 24.95 -27.36 -4.77
C ILE A 198 24.22 -26.54 -3.69
N ARG A 199 24.51 -25.24 -3.60
CA ARG A 199 23.87 -24.33 -2.62
C ARG A 199 22.37 -24.22 -2.84
N THR A 200 21.90 -24.23 -4.09
CA THR A 200 20.47 -24.23 -4.39
C THR A 200 19.78 -25.50 -3.86
N LEU A 201 20.40 -26.67 -4.03
CA LEU A 201 19.90 -27.94 -3.49
C LEU A 201 19.93 -27.95 -1.95
N GLN A 202 20.98 -27.41 -1.33
CA GLN A 202 21.04 -27.26 0.14
C GLN A 202 19.91 -26.35 0.65
N TYR A 203 19.60 -25.25 -0.05
CA TYR A 203 18.49 -24.37 0.30
C TYR A 203 17.12 -25.07 0.15
N GLU A 204 16.94 -25.90 -0.88
CA GLU A 204 15.72 -26.68 -1.06
C GLU A 204 15.52 -27.71 0.08
N LYS A 205 16.60 -28.38 0.51
CA LYS A 205 16.59 -29.25 1.70
C LYS A 205 16.23 -28.49 2.98
N LEU A 206 16.78 -27.29 3.18
CA LEU A 206 16.42 -26.43 4.30
C LEU A 206 14.92 -26.08 4.28
N LEU A 207 14.38 -25.66 3.13
CA LEU A 207 12.95 -25.36 3.01
C LEU A 207 12.06 -26.58 3.23
N GLN A 208 12.51 -27.78 2.84
CA GLN A 208 11.79 -29.02 3.12
C GLN A 208 11.78 -29.29 4.63
N TYR A 209 12.93 -29.22 5.29
CA TYR A 209 13.05 -29.38 6.74
C TYR A 209 12.14 -28.41 7.51
N LEU A 210 12.11 -27.14 7.12
CA LEU A 210 11.24 -26.13 7.75
C LEU A 210 9.74 -26.43 7.55
N ARG A 211 9.36 -27.02 6.42
CA ARG A 211 7.96 -27.38 6.14
C ARG A 211 7.52 -28.61 6.93
N ASP A 212 8.42 -29.57 7.10
CA ASP A 212 8.14 -30.84 7.78
C ASP A 212 8.25 -30.74 9.31
N PHE A 213 8.81 -29.63 9.82
CA PHE A 213 8.89 -29.36 11.26
C PHE A 213 7.49 -29.28 11.87
N LYS A 214 7.23 -30.13 12.87
CA LYS A 214 6.01 -30.14 13.67
C LYS A 214 6.23 -29.39 14.97
N ASP A 215 5.41 -28.39 15.22
CA ASP A 215 5.52 -27.54 16.41
C ASP A 215 5.21 -28.28 17.74
N SER A 216 4.70 -29.52 17.67
CA SER A 216 4.38 -30.40 18.81
C SER A 216 5.51 -31.32 19.27
N ASP A 217 6.60 -31.45 18.51
CA ASP A 217 7.50 -32.62 18.63
C ASP A 217 8.72 -32.41 19.55
N SER A 218 8.89 -31.28 20.27
CA SER A 218 10.07 -31.05 21.11
C SER A 218 9.81 -30.29 22.42
N SER A 219 10.39 -30.78 23.52
CA SER A 219 10.43 -30.11 24.83
C SER A 219 11.40 -28.91 24.88
N SER A 220 12.29 -28.80 23.90
CA SER A 220 13.17 -27.65 23.66
C SER A 220 13.22 -27.30 22.17
N ASP A 221 13.36 -26.02 21.85
CA ASP A 221 13.46 -25.57 20.47
C ASP A 221 14.86 -25.82 19.92
N PRO A 222 15.00 -26.44 18.72
CA PRO A 222 16.32 -26.63 18.14
C PRO A 222 16.95 -25.26 17.85
N SER A 223 18.18 -25.10 18.31
CA SER A 223 19.01 -23.94 18.01
C SER A 223 19.33 -23.86 16.52
N LEU A 224 19.87 -22.72 16.06
CA LEU A 224 20.33 -22.63 14.68
C LEU A 224 21.42 -23.67 14.42
N GLU A 225 22.32 -23.86 15.37
CA GLU A 225 23.42 -24.81 15.33
C GLU A 225 22.93 -26.26 15.17
N ASP A 226 21.88 -26.66 15.89
CA ASP A 226 21.27 -27.99 15.74
C ASP A 226 20.72 -28.21 14.33
N ILE A 227 20.09 -27.18 13.74
CA ILE A 227 19.57 -27.21 12.38
C ILE A 227 20.72 -27.32 11.37
N LEU A 228 21.81 -26.57 11.57
CA LEU A 228 22.99 -26.62 10.70
C LEU A 228 23.63 -28.02 10.73
N GLN A 229 23.81 -28.60 11.92
CA GLN A 229 24.36 -29.95 12.07
C GLN A 229 23.47 -30.99 11.38
N LYS A 230 22.15 -30.92 11.59
CA LYS A 230 21.18 -31.85 10.97
C LYS A 230 21.16 -31.77 9.45
N LEU A 231 21.41 -30.60 8.88
CA LEU A 231 21.47 -30.38 7.43
C LEU A 231 22.89 -30.51 6.85
N SER A 232 23.88 -30.89 7.67
CA SER A 232 25.28 -30.97 7.30
C SER A 232 25.82 -29.67 6.69
N ILE A 233 25.44 -28.53 7.28
CA ILE A 233 25.95 -27.19 6.95
C ILE A 233 27.03 -26.86 7.97
N LYS A 234 28.24 -26.52 7.51
CA LYS A 234 29.44 -26.40 8.33
C LYS A 234 29.31 -25.32 9.40
N ASP A 235 28.84 -24.14 9.00
CA ASP A 235 28.77 -22.97 9.87
C ASP A 235 27.74 -21.94 9.37
N VAL A 236 27.55 -20.89 10.18
CA VAL A 236 26.63 -19.79 9.90
C VAL A 236 27.01 -19.01 8.63
N ASN A 237 28.27 -18.98 8.23
CA ASN A 237 28.72 -18.30 7.01
C ASN A 237 28.36 -19.10 5.75
N GLU A 238 28.50 -20.43 5.80
CA GLU A 238 27.99 -21.32 4.75
C GLU A 238 26.47 -21.19 4.64
N TYR A 239 25.76 -21.21 5.77
CA TYR A 239 24.31 -21.00 5.82
C TYR A 239 23.87 -19.69 5.15
N LYS A 240 24.52 -18.58 5.51
CA LYS A 240 24.28 -17.28 4.86
C LYS A 240 24.59 -17.34 3.36
N SER A 241 25.66 -18.01 2.95
CA SER A 241 26.03 -18.15 1.52
C SER A 241 24.99 -18.95 0.73
N ILE A 242 24.41 -19.99 1.33
CA ILE A 242 23.31 -20.78 0.76
C ILE A 242 22.10 -19.86 0.51
N ILE A 243 21.68 -19.08 1.51
CA ILE A 243 20.57 -18.12 1.39
C ILE A 243 20.87 -17.02 0.36
N ARG A 244 22.09 -16.45 0.39
CA ARG A 244 22.51 -15.40 -0.55
C ARG A 244 22.56 -15.87 -2.01
N THR A 245 22.68 -17.18 -2.24
CA THR A 245 22.68 -17.78 -3.58
C THR A 245 21.29 -17.72 -4.25
N VAL A 246 20.21 -17.77 -3.45
CA VAL A 246 18.84 -17.90 -3.97
C VAL A 246 18.07 -16.57 -4.00
N ILE A 247 18.50 -15.57 -3.22
CA ILE A 247 17.91 -14.24 -3.26
C ILE A 247 18.43 -13.45 -4.47
N ARG A 248 17.55 -12.63 -5.06
CA ARG A 248 17.87 -11.82 -6.26
C ARG A 248 18.09 -10.33 -5.96
N ARG A 249 17.78 -9.89 -4.76
CA ARG A 249 17.90 -8.50 -4.29
C ARG A 249 18.22 -8.48 -2.79
N PRO A 250 18.76 -7.36 -2.26
CA PRO A 250 18.92 -7.19 -0.82
C PRO A 250 17.62 -7.53 -0.09
N THR A 251 17.71 -8.37 0.94
CA THR A 251 16.53 -8.92 1.64
C THR A 251 16.77 -8.88 3.15
N VAL A 252 15.76 -8.42 3.91
CA VAL A 252 15.75 -8.46 5.37
C VAL A 252 15.42 -9.88 5.84
N PHE A 253 16.24 -10.41 6.74
CA PHE A 253 15.94 -11.61 7.50
C PHE A 253 15.87 -11.23 8.97
N LEU A 254 14.67 -11.31 9.56
CA LEU A 254 14.45 -11.03 10.99
C LEU A 254 15.01 -12.15 11.85
N LYS A 255 15.52 -11.80 13.03
CA LYS A 255 15.80 -12.75 14.13
C LYS A 255 14.56 -13.62 14.37
N ARG A 256 14.71 -14.94 14.27
CA ARG A 256 13.63 -15.90 14.50
C ARG A 256 14.17 -17.29 14.80
N THR A 257 13.47 -18.04 15.65
CA THR A 257 13.69 -19.49 15.78
C THR A 257 12.80 -20.25 14.77
N ILE A 258 12.91 -21.57 14.75
CA ILE A 258 12.09 -22.41 13.88
C ILE A 258 10.58 -22.30 14.21
N LYS A 259 10.19 -21.98 15.44
CA LYS A 259 8.79 -21.79 15.82
C LYS A 259 8.14 -20.61 15.10
N GLN A 260 8.89 -19.53 14.88
CA GLN A 260 8.39 -18.33 14.16
C GLN A 260 8.68 -18.36 12.66
N ARG A 261 9.02 -19.51 12.09
CA ARG A 261 9.25 -19.69 10.63
C ARG A 261 8.02 -19.33 9.78
N MET A 262 6.83 -19.37 10.38
CA MET A 262 5.56 -19.09 9.69
C MET A 262 5.01 -17.69 9.99
N ILE A 263 5.69 -16.88 10.80
CA ILE A 263 5.21 -15.58 11.27
C ILE A 263 5.84 -14.46 10.43
N SER A 264 4.99 -13.61 9.85
CA SER A 264 5.40 -12.38 9.17
C SER A 264 5.85 -11.31 10.17
N GLY A 265 6.65 -10.33 9.72
CA GLY A 265 7.05 -9.20 10.55
C GLY A 265 5.86 -8.31 10.90
N PHE A 266 5.73 -7.93 12.17
CA PHE A 266 4.73 -7.02 12.70
C PHE A 266 5.35 -6.00 13.65
N ASN A 267 4.58 -4.97 14.01
CA ASN A 267 4.98 -4.01 15.03
C ASN A 267 4.27 -4.34 16.34
N GLU A 268 5.03 -4.55 17.40
CA GLU A 268 4.52 -5.01 18.69
C GLU A 268 3.49 -4.06 19.31
N GLU A 269 3.66 -2.75 19.16
CA GLU A 269 2.72 -1.75 19.72
C GLU A 269 1.45 -1.60 18.87
N LEU A 270 1.55 -1.68 17.54
CA LEU A 270 0.40 -1.55 16.64
C LEU A 270 -0.47 -2.81 16.59
N PHE A 271 0.12 -3.99 16.81
CA PHE A 271 -0.59 -5.26 16.66
C PHE A 271 -1.78 -5.42 17.63
N PRO A 272 -1.66 -5.14 18.94
CA PRO A 272 -2.79 -5.20 19.86
C PRO A 272 -3.81 -4.09 19.65
N LEU A 273 -3.44 -2.96 19.05
CA LEU A 273 -4.38 -1.91 18.65
C LEU A 273 -5.18 -2.33 17.41
N TRP A 274 -4.55 -3.04 16.47
CA TRP A 274 -5.20 -3.48 15.25
C TRP A 274 -6.02 -4.76 15.41
N GLN A 275 -5.54 -5.71 16.23
CA GLN A 275 -6.18 -6.99 16.54
C GLN A 275 -6.53 -7.83 15.30
N SER A 276 -5.77 -7.68 14.23
CA SER A 276 -5.97 -8.39 12.97
C SER A 276 -4.63 -8.54 12.24
N ASN A 277 -4.61 -9.28 11.14
CA ASN A 277 -3.40 -9.47 10.37
C ASN A 277 -2.79 -8.11 9.97
N MET A 278 -1.50 -7.97 10.23
CA MET A 278 -0.70 -6.83 9.79
C MET A 278 0.66 -7.31 9.32
N ASP A 279 1.20 -6.69 8.28
CA ASP A 279 2.61 -6.86 7.93
C ASP A 279 3.32 -5.52 7.99
N ILE A 280 4.54 -5.52 8.49
CA ILE A 280 5.47 -4.40 8.38
C ILE A 280 6.77 -4.89 7.75
N GLN A 281 7.24 -4.15 6.76
CA GLN A 281 8.46 -4.48 6.03
C GLN A 281 9.33 -3.24 5.91
N PHE A 282 10.63 -3.41 6.09
CA PHE A 282 11.60 -2.38 5.79
C PHE A 282 11.94 -2.40 4.29
N ILE A 283 11.93 -1.22 3.68
CA ILE A 283 12.07 -1.07 2.23
C ILE A 283 13.55 -0.95 1.90
N LEU A 284 14.12 -1.99 1.28
CA LEU A 284 15.50 -2.00 0.77
C LEU A 284 15.61 -1.57 -0.70
N ASP A 285 14.52 -1.70 -1.46
CA ASP A 285 14.48 -1.33 -2.87
C ASP A 285 13.19 -0.57 -3.20
N VAL A 286 13.39 0.68 -3.62
CA VAL A 286 12.32 1.61 -4.01
C VAL A 286 11.53 1.09 -5.20
N TYR A 287 12.20 0.51 -6.21
CA TYR A 287 11.53 0.05 -7.43
C TYR A 287 10.58 -1.10 -7.11
N SER A 288 11.04 -2.05 -6.28
CA SER A 288 10.21 -3.13 -5.78
C SER A 288 9.00 -2.61 -4.99
N CYS A 289 9.17 -1.58 -4.16
CA CYS A 289 8.06 -0.95 -3.43
C CYS A 289 7.05 -0.30 -4.40
N VAL A 290 7.51 0.54 -5.34
CA VAL A 290 6.65 1.21 -6.31
C VAL A 290 5.92 0.21 -7.19
N ARG A 291 6.63 -0.80 -7.71
CA ARG A 291 6.03 -1.89 -8.49
C ARG A 291 4.96 -2.63 -7.68
N TYR A 292 5.22 -2.94 -6.41
CA TYR A 292 4.23 -3.59 -5.55
C TYR A 292 2.98 -2.72 -5.39
N VAL A 293 3.14 -1.42 -5.10
CA VAL A 293 2.03 -0.47 -4.98
C VAL A 293 1.22 -0.37 -6.28
N ILE A 294 1.88 -0.30 -7.44
CA ILE A 294 1.21 -0.29 -8.76
C ILE A 294 0.46 -1.60 -9.02
N GLU A 295 1.09 -2.75 -8.77
CA GLU A 295 0.45 -4.06 -8.91
C GLU A 295 -0.75 -4.23 -7.97
N TYR A 296 -0.73 -3.52 -6.84
CA TYR A 296 -1.82 -3.47 -5.87
C TYR A 296 -2.97 -2.59 -6.36
N ILE A 297 -2.69 -1.35 -6.78
CA ILE A 297 -3.65 -0.39 -7.34
C ILE A 297 -4.33 -0.95 -8.61
N GLY A 298 -3.56 -1.63 -9.46
CA GLY A 298 -4.07 -2.19 -10.72
C GLY A 298 -4.75 -3.54 -10.57
N LYS A 299 -4.92 -4.06 -9.35
CA LYS A 299 -5.39 -5.44 -9.13
C LYS A 299 -6.85 -5.64 -9.55
N SER A 300 -7.73 -4.68 -9.23
CA SER A 300 -9.15 -4.66 -9.63
C SER A 300 -9.34 -4.47 -11.14
N GLN A 301 -8.32 -4.00 -11.86
CA GLN A 301 -8.39 -3.65 -13.27
C GLN A 301 -7.74 -4.68 -14.20
N ARG A 302 -7.29 -5.83 -13.67
CA ARG A 302 -6.64 -6.87 -14.46
C ARG A 302 -7.61 -7.43 -15.51
N GLY A 303 -7.25 -7.29 -16.79
CA GLY A 303 -8.05 -7.79 -17.92
C GLY A 303 -8.93 -6.72 -18.58
N ILE A 304 -9.33 -5.68 -17.85
CA ILE A 304 -10.15 -4.57 -18.39
C ILE A 304 -9.41 -3.84 -19.52
N SER A 305 -8.11 -3.61 -19.38
CA SER A 305 -7.32 -2.91 -20.41
C SER A 305 -7.25 -3.67 -21.74
N LYS A 306 -7.39 -5.01 -21.74
CA LYS A 306 -7.46 -5.79 -22.99
C LYS A 306 -8.85 -5.61 -23.62
N LEU A 307 -9.89 -5.83 -22.81
CA LEU A 307 -11.30 -5.65 -23.20
C LEU A 307 -11.56 -4.26 -23.83
N ILE A 308 -11.10 -3.18 -23.21
CA ILE A 308 -11.25 -1.82 -23.76
C ILE A 308 -10.49 -1.67 -25.08
N ARG A 309 -9.26 -2.19 -25.18
CA ARG A 309 -8.47 -2.09 -26.42
C ARG A 309 -9.14 -2.79 -27.58
N ASP A 310 -9.61 -4.02 -27.35
CA ASP A 310 -10.32 -4.81 -28.36
C ASP A 310 -11.59 -4.07 -28.84
N ILE A 311 -12.32 -3.40 -27.95
CA ILE A 311 -13.49 -2.58 -28.31
C ILE A 311 -13.09 -1.35 -29.12
N VAL A 312 -12.06 -0.63 -28.69
CA VAL A 312 -11.59 0.57 -29.40
C VAL A 312 -11.10 0.21 -30.81
N GLU A 313 -10.40 -0.93 -30.96
CA GLU A 313 -9.98 -1.43 -32.28
C GLU A 313 -11.18 -1.76 -33.16
N ASN A 314 -12.19 -2.47 -32.64
CA ASN A 314 -13.42 -2.76 -33.37
C ASN A 314 -14.22 -1.48 -33.74
N LEU A 315 -14.19 -0.45 -32.89
CA LEU A 315 -14.87 0.81 -33.13
C LEU A 315 -14.15 1.68 -34.17
N LYS A 316 -12.83 1.61 -34.26
CA LYS A 316 -12.04 2.30 -35.30
C LYS A 316 -12.37 1.83 -36.72
N SER A 317 -12.71 0.56 -36.87
CA SER A 317 -13.16 -0.01 -38.15
C SER A 317 -14.64 0.22 -38.45
N SER A 318 -15.41 0.78 -37.51
CA SER A 318 -16.86 0.99 -37.67
C SER A 318 -17.14 2.41 -38.18
N THR A 319 -17.61 2.54 -39.42
CA THR A 319 -18.02 3.85 -40.01
C THR A 319 -19.42 4.29 -39.61
N ASP A 320 -20.24 3.38 -39.08
CA ASP A 320 -21.69 3.56 -39.00
C ASP A 320 -22.17 4.11 -37.64
N LEU A 321 -21.26 4.29 -36.68
CA LEU A 321 -21.59 4.74 -35.33
C LEU A 321 -21.13 6.18 -35.11
N SER A 322 -22.03 7.01 -34.59
CA SER A 322 -21.65 8.36 -34.13
C SER A 322 -20.67 8.29 -32.96
N VAL A 323 -19.85 9.32 -32.76
CA VAL A 323 -18.91 9.41 -31.62
C VAL A 323 -19.61 9.18 -30.28
N LYS A 324 -20.85 9.66 -30.13
CA LYS A 324 -21.66 9.46 -28.92
C LYS A 324 -21.99 7.99 -28.67
N GLU A 325 -22.32 7.24 -29.72
CA GLU A 325 -22.63 5.81 -29.61
C GLU A 325 -21.38 4.98 -29.36
N GLN A 326 -20.26 5.34 -30.00
CA GLN A 326 -18.96 4.74 -29.71
C GLN A 326 -18.59 4.90 -28.23
N LEU A 327 -18.72 6.12 -27.69
CA LEU A 327 -18.48 6.40 -26.27
C LEU A 327 -19.45 5.65 -25.36
N LYS A 328 -20.74 5.58 -25.69
CA LYS A 328 -21.72 4.79 -24.93
C LYS A 328 -21.36 3.30 -24.87
N LYS A 329 -20.89 2.73 -25.99
CA LYS A 329 -20.48 1.32 -26.05
C LYS A 329 -19.24 1.05 -25.21
N ILE A 330 -18.25 1.94 -25.25
CA ILE A 330 -17.08 1.85 -24.35
C ILE A 330 -17.52 1.95 -22.89
N ALA A 331 -18.37 2.91 -22.55
CA ALA A 331 -18.82 3.14 -21.19
C ALA A 331 -19.67 1.97 -20.65
N SER A 332 -20.60 1.45 -21.44
CA SER A 332 -21.47 0.33 -21.01
C SER A 332 -20.66 -0.94 -20.75
N THR A 333 -19.71 -1.25 -21.63
CA THR A 333 -18.84 -2.42 -21.45
C THR A 333 -17.88 -2.23 -20.27
N PHE A 334 -17.31 -1.03 -20.10
CA PHE A 334 -16.50 -0.73 -18.93
C PHE A 334 -17.29 -0.94 -17.64
N SER A 335 -18.45 -0.29 -17.50
CA SER A 335 -19.30 -0.40 -16.31
C SER A 335 -19.78 -1.82 -16.04
N GLY A 336 -20.12 -2.59 -17.08
CA GLY A 336 -20.54 -3.99 -16.93
C GLY A 336 -19.41 -4.96 -16.57
N SER A 337 -18.15 -4.55 -16.81
CA SER A 337 -16.97 -5.37 -16.51
C SER A 337 -16.34 -5.10 -15.15
N GLN A 338 -16.75 -4.02 -14.46
CA GLN A 338 -16.22 -3.68 -13.15
C GLN A 338 -16.99 -4.41 -12.04
N GLU A 339 -16.26 -5.15 -11.21
CA GLU A 339 -16.77 -5.68 -9.95
C GLU A 339 -16.39 -4.73 -8.81
N ILE A 340 -17.39 -4.27 -8.06
CA ILE A 340 -17.19 -3.44 -6.86
C ILE A 340 -17.79 -4.16 -5.66
N SER A 341 -17.06 -4.20 -4.54
CA SER A 341 -17.62 -4.77 -3.30
C SER A 341 -18.63 -3.81 -2.66
N ALA A 342 -19.59 -4.33 -1.89
CA ALA A 342 -20.58 -3.47 -1.22
C ALA A 342 -19.92 -2.40 -0.33
N GLN A 343 -18.83 -2.73 0.37
CA GLN A 343 -18.10 -1.77 1.20
C GLN A 343 -17.33 -0.72 0.38
N GLU A 344 -16.78 -1.11 -0.77
CA GLU A 344 -16.14 -0.17 -1.70
C GLU A 344 -17.16 0.82 -2.29
N ALA A 345 -18.36 0.34 -2.60
CA ALA A 345 -19.48 1.18 -3.02
C ALA A 345 -19.86 2.16 -1.90
N VAL A 346 -19.89 1.73 -0.63
CA VAL A 346 -20.12 2.63 0.51
C VAL A 346 -19.07 3.74 0.58
N TYR A 347 -17.79 3.41 0.41
CA TYR A 347 -16.74 4.45 0.39
C TYR A 347 -16.98 5.50 -0.68
N THR A 348 -17.40 5.05 -1.86
CA THR A 348 -17.68 5.93 -3.00
C THR A 348 -18.91 6.79 -2.75
N CYS A 349 -20.02 6.18 -2.30
CA CYS A 349 -21.29 6.88 -2.07
C CYS A 349 -21.26 7.85 -0.90
N THR A 350 -20.43 7.60 0.11
CA THR A 350 -20.31 8.46 1.32
C THR A 350 -19.15 9.44 1.25
N GLY A 351 -18.33 9.40 0.19
CA GLY A 351 -17.17 10.28 0.03
C GLY A 351 -16.01 9.97 1.00
N MET A 352 -15.93 8.75 1.53
CA MET A 352 -14.82 8.33 2.38
C MET A 352 -13.51 8.26 1.58
N LYS A 353 -12.41 8.68 2.21
CA LYS A 353 -11.12 8.80 1.52
C LYS A 353 -10.49 7.42 1.30
N GLN A 354 -10.56 6.92 0.07
CA GLN A 354 -9.86 5.70 -0.34
C GLN A 354 -8.35 5.90 -0.46
N CYS A 355 -7.87 7.13 -0.64
CA CYS A 355 -6.45 7.42 -0.75
C CYS A 355 -6.12 8.72 -0.04
N ASN A 356 -4.94 8.77 0.56
CA ASN A 356 -4.44 9.98 1.22
C ASN A 356 -2.92 10.00 1.19
N THR A 357 -2.36 11.19 1.22
CA THR A 357 -0.92 11.39 1.20
C THR A 357 -0.55 12.67 1.92
N SER A 358 0.66 12.73 2.47
CA SER A 358 1.22 13.95 3.05
C SER A 358 1.62 14.99 1.99
N THR A 359 1.64 14.62 0.71
CA THR A 359 2.16 15.47 -0.37
C THR A 359 1.07 15.72 -1.41
N GLY A 360 0.68 16.97 -1.60
CA GLY A 360 -0.22 17.36 -2.68
C GLY A 360 0.45 17.20 -4.06
N TYR A 361 -0.37 17.10 -5.11
CA TYR A 361 0.10 17.19 -6.48
C TYR A 361 -0.79 18.14 -7.26
N ILE A 362 -0.18 18.91 -8.15
CA ILE A 362 -0.89 19.82 -9.05
C ILE A 362 -0.35 19.55 -10.45
N PHE A 363 -1.27 19.30 -11.36
CA PHE A 363 -0.94 19.14 -12.77
C PHE A 363 -0.87 20.52 -13.42
N ILE A 364 0.24 20.82 -14.07
CA ILE A 364 0.43 22.05 -14.87
C ILE A 364 0.52 21.62 -16.32
N ASN A 365 -0.45 22.01 -17.14
CA ASN A 365 -0.46 21.66 -18.56
C ASN A 365 0.56 22.50 -19.33
N THR A 366 1.72 21.91 -19.64
CA THR A 366 2.80 22.58 -20.38
C THR A 366 2.65 22.50 -21.91
N SER A 367 1.53 21.97 -22.43
CA SER A 367 1.26 21.94 -23.87
C SER A 367 1.17 23.35 -24.47
N HIS A 368 1.35 23.45 -25.80
CA HIS A 368 1.10 24.69 -26.54
C HIS A 368 -0.33 25.22 -26.24
N PRO A 369 -0.56 26.54 -26.07
CA PRO A 369 -1.87 27.10 -25.73
C PRO A 369 -3.04 26.50 -26.51
N ASP A 370 -2.90 26.38 -27.83
CA ASP A 370 -3.95 25.87 -28.73
C ASP A 370 -4.25 24.37 -28.56
N LYS A 371 -3.35 23.62 -27.88
CA LYS A 371 -3.51 22.20 -27.59
C LYS A 371 -3.94 21.94 -26.14
N ARG A 372 -4.08 22.97 -25.32
CA ARG A 372 -4.49 22.81 -23.91
C ARG A 372 -5.98 22.50 -23.86
N THR A 373 -6.33 21.42 -23.17
CA THR A 373 -7.73 21.14 -22.83
C THR A 373 -8.22 22.19 -21.84
N ARG A 374 -9.34 22.84 -22.17
CA ARG A 374 -10.01 23.85 -21.32
C ARG A 374 -11.44 23.42 -21.03
N MET A 375 -11.95 23.80 -19.87
CA MET A 375 -13.33 23.48 -19.48
C MET A 375 -14.27 24.57 -19.99
N LEU A 376 -15.28 24.20 -20.76
CA LEU A 376 -16.30 25.13 -21.24
C LEU A 376 -17.17 25.63 -20.08
N LYS A 377 -17.56 26.91 -20.15
CA LYS A 377 -18.62 27.47 -19.30
C LYS A 377 -19.94 26.73 -19.60
N PRO A 378 -20.82 26.52 -18.59
CA PRO A 378 -22.11 25.86 -18.81
C PRO A 378 -22.96 26.59 -19.85
N MET A 379 -23.84 25.86 -20.54
CA MET A 379 -24.73 26.46 -21.55
C MET A 379 -25.59 27.60 -21.00
N ALA A 380 -26.07 27.50 -19.76
CA ALA A 380 -26.83 28.56 -19.11
C ALA A 380 -26.03 29.87 -19.02
N VAL A 381 -24.76 29.79 -18.60
CA VAL A 381 -23.86 30.95 -18.53
C VAL A 381 -23.58 31.49 -19.92
N ARG A 382 -23.27 30.61 -20.88
CA ARG A 382 -22.99 31.01 -22.26
C ARG A 382 -24.19 31.62 -22.99
N GLY A 383 -25.42 31.24 -22.62
CA GLY A 383 -26.64 31.80 -23.19
C GLY A 383 -26.90 33.25 -22.77
N GLU A 384 -26.35 33.66 -21.62
CA GLU A 384 -26.40 35.03 -21.10
C GLU A 384 -25.21 35.88 -21.56
N MET A 385 -24.18 35.27 -22.16
CA MET A 385 -23.01 35.97 -22.68
C MET A 385 -23.29 36.61 -24.04
N ASP A 386 -22.49 37.62 -24.40
CA ASP A 386 -22.50 38.18 -25.74
C ASP A 386 -22.25 37.06 -26.78
N PRO A 387 -23.11 36.89 -27.80
CA PRO A 387 -22.91 35.91 -28.87
C PRO A 387 -21.56 36.00 -29.59
N LYS A 388 -20.88 37.15 -29.52
CA LYS A 388 -19.54 37.37 -30.10
C LYS A 388 -18.38 37.12 -29.12
N SER A 389 -18.66 36.81 -27.85
CA SER A 389 -17.64 36.54 -26.85
C SER A 389 -16.89 35.25 -27.15
N ASP A 390 -15.56 35.33 -27.20
CA ASP A 390 -14.63 34.20 -27.33
C ASP A 390 -14.22 33.59 -25.97
N ASP A 391 -14.47 34.31 -24.87
CA ASP A 391 -14.24 33.85 -23.49
C ASP A 391 -15.28 32.80 -23.01
N ILE A 392 -15.41 31.70 -23.73
CA ILE A 392 -16.38 30.63 -23.43
C ILE A 392 -15.85 29.57 -22.46
N PHE A 393 -14.63 29.74 -21.93
CA PHE A 393 -13.93 28.77 -21.09
C PHE A 393 -13.74 29.30 -19.67
N PHE A 394 -13.74 28.41 -18.67
CA PHE A 394 -13.30 28.78 -17.33
C PHE A 394 -11.80 29.08 -17.29
N ASP A 395 -11.41 30.04 -16.45
CA ASP A 395 -10.01 30.29 -16.11
C ASP A 395 -9.45 29.11 -15.33
N GLY A 396 -8.30 28.62 -15.77
CA GLY A 396 -7.49 27.63 -15.08
C GLY A 396 -6.28 28.27 -14.41
N LEU A 397 -5.40 27.42 -13.88
CA LEU A 397 -4.19 27.83 -13.18
C LEU A 397 -3.32 28.80 -14.01
N ILE A 398 -3.19 28.57 -15.31
CA ILE A 398 -2.32 29.36 -16.20
C ILE A 398 -2.93 30.73 -16.46
N GLU A 399 -4.24 30.80 -16.66
CA GLU A 399 -4.98 32.05 -16.83
C GLU A 399 -4.87 32.91 -15.57
N TYR A 400 -5.08 32.32 -14.39
CA TYR A 400 -4.91 33.04 -13.11
C TYR A 400 -3.46 33.48 -12.87
N TYR A 401 -2.48 32.66 -13.22
CA TYR A 401 -1.08 33.03 -13.13
C TYR A 401 -0.71 34.18 -14.07
N SER A 402 -1.29 34.20 -15.27
CA SER A 402 -1.08 35.26 -16.27
C SER A 402 -1.66 36.58 -15.79
N CYS A 403 -2.78 36.53 -15.07
CA CYS A 403 -3.46 37.68 -14.46
C CYS A 403 -3.03 37.97 -13.01
N ARG A 404 -1.92 37.39 -12.53
CA ARG A 404 -1.50 37.53 -11.13
C ARG A 404 -1.15 38.99 -10.80
N PRO A 405 -1.38 39.44 -9.56
CA PRO A 405 -0.98 40.79 -9.13
C PRO A 405 0.51 41.05 -9.30
N TYR A 406 0.89 42.31 -9.51
CA TYR A 406 2.30 42.70 -9.68
C TYR A 406 3.17 42.36 -8.46
N SER A 407 2.58 42.26 -7.26
CA SER A 407 3.25 41.79 -6.06
C SER A 407 3.75 40.34 -6.16
N LEU A 408 3.24 39.55 -7.10
CA LEU A 408 3.65 38.18 -7.38
C LEU A 408 4.45 38.05 -8.68
N LYS A 409 5.01 39.16 -9.21
CA LYS A 409 5.75 39.14 -10.50
C LYS A 409 6.91 38.14 -10.50
N ASP A 410 7.60 38.01 -9.37
CA ASP A 410 8.79 37.17 -9.20
C ASP A 410 8.42 35.71 -8.85
N VAL A 411 7.14 35.42 -8.63
CA VAL A 411 6.63 34.06 -8.41
C VAL A 411 6.49 33.37 -9.76
N THR A 412 7.07 32.17 -9.88
CA THR A 412 6.95 31.32 -11.07
C THR A 412 5.59 30.62 -11.13
N LEU A 413 5.20 30.10 -12.31
CA LEU A 413 3.95 29.34 -12.46
C LEU A 413 3.87 28.12 -11.53
N ALA A 414 5.02 27.48 -11.29
CA ALA A 414 5.12 26.33 -10.40
C ALA A 414 4.86 26.73 -8.94
N GLU A 415 5.50 27.80 -8.46
CA GLU A 415 5.28 28.33 -7.10
C GLU A 415 3.88 28.90 -6.92
N PHE A 416 3.33 29.52 -7.96
CA PHE A 416 1.96 30.02 -7.95
C PHE A 416 0.99 28.86 -7.77
N GLY A 417 1.12 27.80 -8.57
CA GLY A 417 0.30 26.60 -8.42
C GLY A 417 0.47 25.94 -7.07
N SER A 418 1.69 25.81 -6.55
CA SER A 418 1.94 25.07 -5.32
C SER A 418 1.51 25.80 -4.05
N ASN A 419 1.61 27.13 -4.01
CA ASN A 419 1.51 27.91 -2.77
C ASN A 419 0.27 28.81 -2.68
N TYR A 420 -0.48 28.98 -3.78
CA TYR A 420 -1.62 29.89 -3.84
C TYR A 420 -2.89 29.16 -4.24
N GLU A 421 -3.97 29.48 -3.55
CA GLU A 421 -5.32 29.06 -3.92
C GLU A 421 -6.10 30.26 -4.49
N VAL A 422 -6.74 30.04 -5.64
CA VAL A 422 -7.64 31.04 -6.22
C VAL A 422 -9.01 30.90 -5.58
N ARG A 423 -9.41 31.91 -4.79
CA ARG A 423 -10.75 31.95 -4.23
C ARG A 423 -11.69 32.70 -5.16
N GLY A 424 -12.81 32.07 -5.49
CA GLY A 424 -13.87 32.69 -6.26
C GLY A 424 -14.42 33.95 -5.59
N LYS A 425 -14.92 34.87 -6.42
CA LYS A 425 -15.48 36.17 -5.99
C LYS A 425 -16.60 35.94 -4.96
N LYS A 426 -16.50 36.53 -3.76
CA LYS A 426 -17.72 36.83 -2.99
C LYS A 426 -18.46 37.93 -3.76
N LYS A 427 -19.75 37.71 -4.08
CA LYS A 427 -20.62 38.75 -4.68
C LYS A 427 -20.80 39.90 -3.68
N ASN A 428 -19.83 40.81 -3.57
CA ASN A 428 -20.09 42.15 -3.07
C ASN A 428 -20.04 43.11 -4.25
N ARG A 429 -21.15 43.82 -4.44
CA ARG A 429 -21.28 44.89 -5.44
C ARG A 429 -20.24 45.96 -5.13
N LEU A 430 -19.52 46.36 -6.18
CA LEU A 430 -18.54 47.46 -6.25
C LEU A 430 -17.12 47.07 -5.82
N THR A 431 -16.22 47.08 -6.80
CA THR A 431 -14.78 46.75 -6.79
C THR A 431 -14.40 45.27 -6.93
N THR A 432 -14.00 44.89 -8.14
CA THR A 432 -13.48 43.56 -8.48
C THR A 432 -12.04 43.43 -7.99
N VAL A 433 -11.80 42.64 -6.95
CA VAL A 433 -10.44 42.28 -6.48
C VAL A 433 -10.27 40.77 -6.54
N LEU A 434 -9.24 40.28 -7.24
CA LEU A 434 -8.83 38.88 -7.22
C LEU A 434 -8.22 38.60 -5.83
N ILE A 435 -8.87 37.78 -5.01
CA ILE A 435 -8.36 37.43 -3.68
C ILE A 435 -7.54 36.14 -3.79
N LEU A 436 -6.22 36.28 -3.73
CA LEU A 436 -5.29 35.16 -3.58
C LEU A 436 -4.97 34.99 -2.10
N THR A 437 -5.10 33.77 -1.58
CA THR A 437 -4.69 33.46 -0.20
C THR A 437 -3.46 32.57 -0.26
N LEU A 438 -2.40 32.98 0.45
CA LEU A 438 -1.21 32.15 0.65
C LEU A 438 -1.59 30.94 1.51
N ILE A 439 -1.28 29.73 1.05
CA ILE A 439 -1.49 28.52 1.84
C ILE A 439 -0.37 28.44 2.89
N MET A 440 -0.61 28.96 4.10
CA MET A 440 0.33 28.85 5.23
C MET A 440 0.32 27.45 5.87
N ASN A 441 0.46 26.39 5.08
CA ASN A 441 0.69 25.04 5.59
C ASN A 441 1.62 24.25 4.65
N LEU A 442 2.84 24.04 5.13
CA LEU A 442 3.86 23.07 4.70
C LEU A 442 4.33 23.16 3.23
N ILE A 443 5.56 23.68 3.09
CA ILE A 443 6.48 23.63 1.95
C ILE A 443 6.13 22.56 0.91
N PRO A 444 5.73 22.94 -0.32
CA PRO A 444 5.85 22.09 -1.49
C PRO A 444 7.09 22.52 -2.28
N LEU A 445 8.16 21.73 -2.19
CA LEU A 445 9.24 21.78 -3.17
C LEU A 445 8.74 21.09 -4.45
N ILE A 446 8.54 21.82 -5.54
CA ILE A 446 8.32 21.21 -6.87
C ILE A 446 9.34 21.77 -7.86
N ARG A 447 10.13 20.85 -8.44
CA ARG A 447 10.82 21.04 -9.72
C ARG A 447 10.05 20.24 -10.79
N LEU A 448 9.89 20.89 -11.94
CA LEU A 448 9.18 20.42 -13.13
C LEU A 448 9.56 18.98 -13.51
N THR A 449 8.55 18.15 -13.77
CA THR A 449 8.69 16.93 -14.56
C THR A 449 8.04 17.15 -15.91
N ALA A 450 8.85 17.37 -16.94
CA ALA A 450 8.43 17.09 -18.31
C ALA A 450 8.18 15.57 -18.42
N LEU A 451 7.04 15.19 -18.99
CA LEU A 451 6.74 13.81 -19.39
C LEU A 451 7.66 13.38 -20.53
#